data_AF-A0A9E1XQS3-F1
#
_entry.id   AF-A0A9E1XQS3-F1
#
_cell.length_a   1.000
_cell.length_b   1.000
_cell.length_c   1.000
_cell.angle_alpha   90.00
_cell.angle_beta   90.00
_cell.angle_gamma   90.00
#
_symmetry.space_group_name_H-M   'P 1'
#
loop_
_entity.id
_entity.type
_entity.pdbx_description
1 polymer ?
#
loop_
_entity_poly.entity_id
_entity_poly.type
_entity_poly.pdbx_seq_one_letter_code
_entity_poly.pdbx_strand_id
1 'polypeptide(L)'
;YHNDSWIQSRWVEANPSLKDAAVLPANGKFTYIGNAWDAKGRLDRCPAAHVDTLQRRSQQAHDAGLNYFFTDCTTTGGSIRECYHPKHAVQRNQGAAQLNVAMQTAAEVGMVVGSERGKWWAAGTTHVFEGIETLIDYGGPYYGKGDATHWVGPYLKDKPGYAEMFLGYDLNPARRVPLFQLVYHDSVYCTRRWNQDPGRDASLWDRHDLMNILYGTTPLFFMHPKAGNVIGTPAWEKVKDRYLQTYRNVCGWHEMIGFETMVDHRFLDGDRLVQETRFGNGLSVVVNFGSSPWQDPRGFSVEPAGYRIRKH
;
A
#
# COMPACT_ATOMS: atom_id res chain seq x y z
N TYR A 1 -4.23 15.51 5.00
CA TYR A 1 -4.83 14.42 4.22
C TYR A 1 -5.43 15.02 2.97
N HIS A 2 -4.76 14.85 1.83
CA HIS A 2 -5.26 15.30 0.53
C HIS A 2 -5.82 14.07 -0.18
N ASN A 3 -7.14 14.01 -0.33
CA ASN A 3 -7.78 13.03 -1.19
C ASN A 3 -8.32 13.81 -2.38
N ASP A 4 -7.65 13.66 -3.52
CA ASP A 4 -8.04 14.30 -4.77
C ASP A 4 -8.97 13.40 -5.61
N SER A 5 -9.11 12.11 -5.26
CA SER A 5 -10.06 11.19 -5.91
C SER A 5 -11.52 11.51 -5.58
N TRP A 6 -11.77 12.22 -4.48
CA TRP A 6 -13.10 12.51 -3.95
C TRP A 6 -13.31 14.01 -3.77
N ILE A 7 -14.57 14.43 -3.86
CA ILE A 7 -15.01 15.81 -3.69
C ILE A 7 -16.05 15.83 -2.58
N GLN A 8 -15.64 16.21 -1.37
CA GLN A 8 -16.52 16.22 -0.20
C GLN A 8 -17.65 17.25 -0.37
N SER A 9 -18.85 16.91 0.08
CA SER A 9 -20.02 17.80 -0.01
C SER A 9 -19.77 19.15 0.66
N ARG A 10 -19.12 19.17 1.82
CA ARG A 10 -18.72 20.42 2.51
C ARG A 10 -17.80 21.31 1.68
N TRP A 11 -17.00 20.75 0.77
CA TRP A 11 -16.15 21.53 -0.13
C TRP A 11 -16.96 22.11 -1.29
N VAL A 12 -17.94 21.36 -1.80
CA VAL A 12 -18.89 21.87 -2.80
C VAL A 12 -19.74 23.00 -2.23
N GLU A 13 -20.13 22.94 -0.96
CA GLU A 13 -20.85 24.03 -0.28
C GLU A 13 -20.01 25.31 -0.22
N ALA A 14 -18.71 25.19 0.06
CA ALA A 14 -17.79 26.32 0.08
C ALA A 14 -17.39 26.81 -1.31
N ASN A 15 -17.31 25.91 -2.30
CA ASN A 15 -16.99 26.22 -3.69
C ASN A 15 -17.78 25.30 -4.64
N PRO A 16 -18.96 25.76 -5.12
CA PRO A 16 -19.84 24.97 -5.97
C PRO A 16 -19.19 24.46 -7.25
N SER A 17 -18.20 25.18 -7.79
CA SER A 17 -17.50 24.79 -9.03
C SER A 17 -16.73 23.47 -8.90
N LEU A 18 -16.37 23.03 -7.69
CA LEU A 18 -15.70 21.74 -7.49
C LEU A 18 -16.56 20.57 -7.99
N LYS A 19 -17.89 20.71 -7.96
CA LYS A 19 -18.83 19.73 -8.48
C LYS A 19 -18.63 19.46 -9.97
N ASP A 20 -18.12 20.44 -10.72
CA ASP A 20 -17.93 20.30 -12.17
C ASP A 20 -16.88 19.26 -12.52
N ALA A 21 -16.00 18.85 -11.59
CA ALA A 21 -15.02 17.78 -11.82
C ALA A 21 -15.53 16.38 -11.43
N ALA A 22 -16.75 16.27 -10.90
CA ALA A 22 -17.32 15.00 -10.46
C ALA A 22 -17.80 14.15 -11.64
N VAL A 23 -17.88 12.84 -11.41
CA VAL A 23 -18.53 11.91 -12.33
C VAL A 23 -20.01 12.28 -12.49
N LEU A 24 -20.45 12.47 -13.74
CA LEU A 24 -21.85 12.58 -14.11
C LEU A 24 -22.32 11.22 -14.69
N PRO A 25 -23.23 10.50 -14.01
CA PRO A 25 -23.78 9.25 -14.53
C PRO A 25 -24.70 9.49 -15.75
N ALA A 26 -25.02 8.41 -16.47
CA ALA A 26 -25.88 8.45 -17.66
C ALA A 26 -27.27 9.06 -17.42
N ASN A 27 -27.78 8.99 -16.18
CA ASN A 27 -29.07 9.59 -15.79
C ASN A 27 -29.00 11.13 -15.61
N GLY A 28 -27.83 11.74 -15.82
CA GLY A 28 -27.62 13.18 -15.68
C GLY A 28 -27.69 13.71 -14.25
N LYS A 29 -27.69 12.84 -13.24
CA LYS A 29 -27.81 13.22 -11.82
C LYS A 29 -26.61 12.75 -11.02
N PHE A 30 -25.91 13.70 -10.41
CA PHE A 30 -24.80 13.41 -9.50
C PHE A 30 -25.26 12.52 -8.34
N THR A 31 -24.44 11.51 -8.03
CA THR A 31 -24.70 10.56 -6.95
C THR A 31 -23.74 10.82 -5.80
N TYR A 32 -24.28 11.20 -4.65
CA TYR A 32 -23.50 11.40 -3.43
C TYR A 32 -23.33 10.05 -2.70
N ILE A 33 -22.09 9.75 -2.34
CA ILE A 33 -21.68 8.51 -1.67
C ILE A 33 -21.36 8.82 -0.21
N GLY A 34 -21.99 8.11 0.72
CA GLY A 34 -21.70 8.24 2.15
C GLY A 34 -20.26 7.85 2.48
N ASN A 35 -19.64 8.58 3.41
CA ASN A 35 -18.33 8.24 3.94
C ASN A 35 -18.20 8.68 5.41
N ALA A 36 -17.12 8.27 6.08
CA ALA A 36 -16.91 8.60 7.50
C ALA A 36 -16.43 10.05 7.74
N TRP A 37 -16.09 10.79 6.69
CA TRP A 37 -15.40 12.08 6.75
C TRP A 37 -16.33 13.29 6.53
N ASP A 38 -17.47 13.06 5.90
CA ASP A 38 -18.51 14.04 5.59
C ASP A 38 -19.88 13.36 5.67
N ALA A 39 -20.70 13.81 6.62
CA ALA A 39 -22.05 13.29 6.83
C ALA A 39 -22.97 13.52 5.62
N LYS A 40 -22.68 14.53 4.79
CA LYS A 40 -23.38 14.81 3.52
C LYS A 40 -22.78 14.04 2.35
N GLY A 41 -21.79 13.17 2.62
CA GLY A 41 -21.13 12.32 1.64
C GLY A 41 -20.12 13.06 0.75
N ARG A 42 -19.78 12.40 -0.36
CA ARG A 42 -18.85 12.89 -1.37
C ARG A 42 -19.35 12.59 -2.78
N LEU A 43 -18.78 13.28 -3.76
CA LEU A 43 -18.78 12.87 -5.15
C LEU A 43 -17.44 12.23 -5.49
N ASP A 44 -17.44 11.27 -6.41
CA ASP A 44 -16.19 10.76 -6.99
C ASP A 44 -15.75 11.65 -8.16
N ARG A 45 -14.45 11.96 -8.25
CA ARG A 45 -13.89 12.75 -9.34
C ARG A 45 -13.83 11.94 -10.63
N CYS A 46 -14.16 12.57 -11.76
CA CYS A 46 -14.03 11.94 -13.07
C CYS A 46 -12.55 11.62 -13.37
N PRO A 47 -12.22 10.42 -13.93
CA PRO A 47 -10.86 10.11 -14.39
C PRO A 47 -10.22 11.21 -15.23
N ALA A 48 -10.97 11.74 -16.19
CA ALA A 48 -10.52 12.80 -17.10
C ALA A 48 -10.40 14.18 -16.44
N ALA A 49 -10.81 14.32 -15.17
CA ALA A 49 -10.71 15.57 -14.40
C ALA A 49 -9.63 15.53 -13.30
N HIS A 50 -8.76 14.52 -13.29
CA HIS A 50 -7.66 14.42 -12.32
C HIS A 50 -6.43 15.24 -12.71
N VAL A 51 -6.09 15.34 -13.99
CA VAL A 51 -4.81 15.92 -14.48
C VAL A 51 -4.55 17.30 -13.88
N ASP A 52 -5.45 18.27 -14.07
CA ASP A 52 -5.28 19.63 -13.53
C ASP A 52 -5.08 19.65 -12.01
N THR A 53 -5.89 18.86 -11.29
CA THR A 53 -5.82 18.86 -9.83
C THR A 53 -4.51 18.25 -9.34
N LEU A 54 -4.10 17.11 -9.89
CA LEU A 54 -2.86 16.47 -9.47
C LEU A 54 -1.64 17.31 -9.85
N GLN A 55 -1.62 17.91 -11.06
CA GLN A 55 -0.54 18.81 -11.48
C GLN A 55 -0.40 20.01 -10.53
N ARG A 56 -1.49 20.70 -10.23
CA ARG A 56 -1.44 21.86 -9.32
C ARG A 56 -1.04 21.46 -7.90
N ARG A 57 -1.52 20.31 -7.41
CA ARG A 57 -1.23 19.85 -6.03
C ARG A 57 0.19 19.33 -5.89
N SER A 58 0.70 18.60 -6.87
CA SER A 58 2.11 18.19 -6.89
C SER A 58 3.01 19.41 -7.03
N GLN A 59 2.70 20.38 -7.90
CA GLN A 59 3.48 21.62 -7.98
C GLN A 59 3.50 22.38 -6.65
N GLN A 60 2.35 22.52 -5.98
CA GLN A 60 2.28 23.15 -4.65
C GLN A 60 3.15 22.41 -3.62
N ALA A 61 3.17 21.08 -3.66
CA ALA A 61 4.01 20.29 -2.77
C ALA A 61 5.50 20.46 -3.08
N HIS A 62 5.87 20.44 -4.35
CA HIS A 62 7.23 20.70 -4.82
C HIS A 62 7.73 22.09 -4.41
N ASP A 63 6.92 23.14 -4.65
CA ASP A 63 7.27 24.53 -4.29
C ASP A 63 7.39 24.74 -2.78
N ALA A 64 6.69 23.92 -1.99
CA ALA A 64 6.83 23.87 -0.53
C ALA A 64 8.07 23.09 -0.05
N GLY A 65 8.90 22.56 -0.96
CA GLY A 65 10.10 21.79 -0.65
C GLY A 65 9.83 20.33 -0.26
N LEU A 66 8.65 19.78 -0.56
CA LEU A 66 8.35 18.36 -0.34
C LEU A 66 8.93 17.52 -1.49
N ASN A 67 9.42 16.32 -1.17
CA ASN A 67 10.00 15.39 -2.14
C ASN A 67 9.06 14.24 -2.53
N TYR A 68 7.88 14.14 -1.90
CA TYR A 68 6.91 13.08 -2.10
C TYR A 68 5.47 13.60 -2.12
N PHE A 69 4.72 13.24 -3.16
CA PHE A 69 3.31 13.55 -3.33
C PHE A 69 2.49 12.27 -3.33
N PHE A 70 1.59 12.14 -2.36
CA PHE A 70 0.69 11.00 -2.26
C PHE A 70 -0.74 11.41 -2.62
N THR A 71 -1.33 10.71 -3.58
CA THR A 71 -2.73 10.90 -3.98
C THR A 71 -3.58 9.70 -3.58
N ASP A 72 -4.42 9.91 -2.58
CA ASP A 72 -5.24 8.85 -2.01
C ASP A 72 -6.28 8.33 -3.02
N CYS A 73 -6.49 7.02 -2.97
CA CYS A 73 -7.41 6.23 -3.79
C CYS A 73 -7.25 6.23 -5.33
N THR A 74 -6.38 7.05 -5.92
CA THR A 74 -6.28 7.23 -7.38
C THR A 74 -5.98 5.93 -8.12
N THR A 75 -5.14 5.07 -7.55
CA THR A 75 -4.76 3.78 -8.16
C THR A 75 -5.46 2.56 -7.56
N THR A 76 -6.50 2.75 -6.73
CA THR A 76 -7.31 1.64 -6.17
C THR A 76 -8.12 0.86 -7.20
N GLY A 77 -8.40 1.49 -8.35
CA GLY A 77 -9.31 1.00 -9.38
C GLY A 77 -10.76 1.45 -9.18
N GLY A 78 -11.15 1.88 -7.98
CA GLY A 78 -12.49 2.45 -7.71
C GLY A 78 -12.75 3.75 -8.47
N SER A 79 -11.67 4.46 -8.83
CA SER A 79 -11.73 5.68 -9.63
C SER A 79 -11.98 5.43 -11.12
N ILE A 80 -11.85 4.18 -11.64
CA ILE A 80 -12.17 3.87 -13.05
C ILE A 80 -13.68 3.86 -13.24
N ARG A 81 -14.22 5.02 -13.61
CA ARG A 81 -15.64 5.24 -13.88
C ARG A 81 -15.83 5.82 -15.28
N GLU A 82 -16.98 5.53 -15.88
CA GLU A 82 -17.48 6.29 -17.02
C GLU A 82 -18.07 7.63 -16.55
N CYS A 83 -18.03 8.64 -17.40
CA CYS A 83 -18.58 9.96 -17.14
C CYS A 83 -19.27 10.50 -18.41
N TYR A 84 -20.48 11.02 -18.23
CA TYR A 84 -21.32 11.60 -19.30
C TYR A 84 -21.33 13.13 -19.25
N HIS A 85 -20.41 13.74 -18.48
CA HIS A 85 -20.32 15.20 -18.39
C HIS A 85 -19.74 15.77 -19.70
N PRO A 86 -20.38 16.77 -20.34
CA PRO A 86 -19.96 17.25 -21.67
C PRO A 86 -18.51 17.73 -21.76
N LYS A 87 -17.94 18.26 -20.68
CA LYS A 87 -16.57 18.80 -20.66
C LYS A 87 -15.46 17.75 -20.47
N HIS A 88 -15.80 16.57 -19.95
CA HIS A 88 -14.82 15.53 -19.58
C HIS A 88 -15.44 14.14 -19.68
N ALA A 89 -16.18 13.92 -20.77
CA ALA A 89 -16.77 12.62 -21.06
C ALA A 89 -15.68 11.57 -21.20
N VAL A 90 -15.86 10.42 -20.54
CA VAL A 90 -14.90 9.33 -20.57
C VAL A 90 -15.64 8.00 -20.52
N GLN A 91 -15.26 7.06 -21.38
CA GLN A 91 -15.75 5.69 -21.31
C GLN A 91 -14.98 4.90 -20.25
N ARG A 92 -15.61 3.88 -19.68
CA ARG A 92 -14.98 3.08 -18.61
C ARG A 92 -13.63 2.47 -19.03
N ASN A 93 -13.49 2.02 -20.27
CA ASN A 93 -12.24 1.46 -20.82
C ASN A 93 -11.11 2.50 -20.99
N GLN A 94 -11.44 3.79 -21.00
CA GLN A 94 -10.47 4.89 -21.09
C GLN A 94 -10.04 5.38 -19.70
N GLY A 95 -10.80 5.07 -18.64
CA GLY A 95 -10.57 5.61 -17.30
C GLY A 95 -9.18 5.30 -16.74
N ALA A 96 -8.66 4.09 -16.95
CA ALA A 96 -7.31 3.73 -16.52
C ALA A 96 -6.23 4.58 -17.22
N ALA A 97 -6.35 4.80 -18.52
CA ALA A 97 -5.41 5.63 -19.27
C ALA A 97 -5.46 7.10 -18.81
N GLN A 98 -6.64 7.63 -18.51
CA GLN A 98 -6.79 9.00 -18.00
C GLN A 98 -6.14 9.18 -16.61
N LEU A 99 -6.33 8.21 -15.71
CA LEU A 99 -5.69 8.21 -14.40
C LEU A 99 -4.17 8.03 -14.53
N ASN A 100 -3.72 7.18 -15.44
CA ASN A 100 -2.30 6.97 -15.73
C ASN A 100 -1.62 8.29 -16.18
N VAL A 101 -2.25 9.04 -17.09
CA VAL A 101 -1.79 10.36 -17.51
C VAL A 101 -1.74 11.32 -16.32
N ALA A 102 -2.76 11.33 -15.46
CA ALA A 102 -2.77 12.21 -14.29
C ALA A 102 -1.65 11.89 -13.29
N MET A 103 -1.32 10.60 -13.08
CA MET A 103 -0.19 10.18 -12.25
C MET A 103 1.14 10.61 -12.86
N GLN A 104 1.31 10.44 -14.18
CA GLN A 104 2.50 10.88 -14.90
C GLN A 104 2.69 12.40 -14.80
N THR A 105 1.64 13.20 -15.05
CA THR A 105 1.71 14.66 -14.94
C THR A 105 2.09 15.10 -13.52
N ALA A 106 1.60 14.39 -12.50
CA ALA A 106 1.99 14.67 -11.11
C ALA A 106 3.47 14.39 -10.85
N ALA A 107 4.07 13.42 -11.55
CA ALA A 107 5.48 13.07 -11.45
C ALA A 107 6.39 14.02 -12.22
N GLU A 108 5.94 14.52 -13.38
CA GLU A 108 6.72 15.38 -14.30
C GLU A 108 7.15 16.73 -13.69
N VAL A 109 6.56 17.15 -12.57
CA VAL A 109 7.02 18.32 -11.81
C VAL A 109 8.25 18.02 -10.92
N GLY A 110 8.93 16.89 -11.12
CA GLY A 110 10.14 16.50 -10.39
C GLY A 110 9.86 15.87 -9.02
N MET A 111 8.69 15.27 -8.83
CA MET A 111 8.28 14.66 -7.57
C MET A 111 8.24 13.14 -7.62
N VAL A 112 8.60 12.50 -6.50
CA VAL A 112 8.19 11.10 -6.25
C VAL A 112 6.69 11.11 -5.99
N VAL A 113 5.97 10.21 -6.66
CA VAL A 113 4.50 10.14 -6.62
C VAL A 113 4.05 8.76 -6.20
N GLY A 114 3.13 8.71 -5.24
CA GLY A 114 2.49 7.47 -4.82
C GLY A 114 0.98 7.57 -4.70
N SER A 115 0.34 6.40 -4.57
CA SER A 115 -1.11 6.32 -4.39
C SER A 115 -1.51 5.09 -3.57
N GLU A 116 -2.73 5.11 -3.01
CA GLU A 116 -3.31 3.98 -2.30
C GLU A 116 -3.56 2.84 -3.30
N ARG A 117 -3.16 1.64 -2.88
CA ARG A 117 -3.07 0.43 -3.69
C ARG A 117 -2.14 0.64 -4.86
N GLY A 118 -2.40 -0.14 -5.90
CA GLY A 118 -1.78 -0.08 -7.18
C GLY A 118 -2.46 -1.10 -8.06
N LYS A 119 -2.44 -0.84 -9.35
CA LYS A 119 -2.92 -1.74 -10.38
C LYS A 119 -1.91 -1.72 -11.52
N TRP A 120 -1.85 -2.81 -12.27
CA TRP A 120 -0.91 -3.01 -13.36
C TRP A 120 -0.87 -1.83 -14.35
N TRP A 121 -2.01 -1.18 -14.60
CA TRP A 121 -2.11 -0.04 -15.53
C TRP A 121 -1.40 1.23 -15.06
N ALA A 122 -1.02 1.34 -13.79
CA ALA A 122 -0.31 2.50 -13.22
C ALA A 122 1.16 2.20 -12.90
N ALA A 123 1.62 0.96 -13.04
CA ALA A 123 2.96 0.54 -12.61
C ALA A 123 4.09 1.26 -13.36
N GLY A 124 3.84 1.74 -14.59
CA GLY A 124 4.82 2.48 -15.38
C GLY A 124 4.84 4.00 -15.15
N THR A 125 3.91 4.56 -14.36
CA THR A 125 3.80 6.02 -14.15
C THR A 125 3.63 6.44 -12.70
N THR A 126 3.71 5.48 -11.77
CA THR A 126 3.65 5.72 -10.32
C THR A 126 4.87 5.12 -9.66
N HIS A 127 5.48 5.85 -8.74
CA HIS A 127 6.72 5.42 -8.09
C HIS A 127 6.45 4.56 -6.85
N VAL A 128 5.35 4.82 -6.13
CA VAL A 128 5.00 4.12 -4.88
C VAL A 128 3.54 3.67 -4.85
N PHE A 129 3.31 2.40 -4.54
CA PHE A 129 2.01 1.83 -4.27
C PHE A 129 1.88 1.39 -2.81
N GLU A 130 0.92 1.99 -2.11
CA GLU A 130 0.68 1.71 -0.70
C GLU A 130 -0.40 0.64 -0.51
N GLY A 131 -0.08 -0.45 0.16
CA GLY A 131 -1.05 -1.51 0.47
C GLY A 131 -1.27 -2.56 -0.60
N ILE A 132 -0.33 -2.74 -1.55
CA ILE A 132 -0.32 -3.90 -2.46
C ILE A 132 -0.29 -5.21 -1.67
N GLU A 133 0.46 -5.23 -0.58
CA GLU A 133 0.66 -6.43 0.24
C GLU A 133 -0.45 -6.72 1.25
N THR A 134 -1.45 -5.85 1.37
CA THR A 134 -2.53 -6.03 2.36
C THR A 134 -3.79 -6.54 1.68
N LEU A 135 -4.24 -7.74 2.02
CA LEU A 135 -5.52 -8.28 1.57
C LEU A 135 -6.65 -7.67 2.41
N ILE A 136 -7.08 -6.47 2.04
CA ILE A 136 -8.00 -5.65 2.87
C ILE A 136 -9.36 -6.29 3.12
N ASP A 137 -9.87 -7.09 2.21
CA ASP A 137 -11.13 -7.79 2.42
C ASP A 137 -11.04 -8.79 3.59
N TYR A 138 -9.82 -9.26 3.89
CA TYR A 138 -9.53 -10.20 4.97
C TYR A 138 -9.04 -9.49 6.24
N GLY A 139 -8.22 -8.45 6.13
CA GLY A 139 -7.68 -7.71 7.29
C GLY A 139 -8.54 -6.54 7.77
N GLY A 140 -9.15 -5.80 6.84
CA GLY A 140 -9.94 -4.59 7.06
C GLY A 140 -11.04 -4.71 8.11
N PRO A 141 -11.83 -5.79 8.14
CA PRO A 141 -12.87 -5.99 9.15
C PRO A 141 -12.37 -6.03 10.60
N TYR A 142 -11.07 -6.23 10.82
CA TYR A 142 -10.46 -6.37 12.15
C TYR A 142 -9.73 -5.11 12.62
N TYR A 143 -9.88 -4.00 11.89
CA TYR A 143 -9.41 -2.69 12.33
C TYR A 143 -10.51 -2.01 13.15
N GLY A 144 -10.12 -1.29 14.20
CA GLY A 144 -11.05 -0.53 15.03
C GLY A 144 -11.85 0.52 14.25
N LYS A 145 -12.96 0.98 14.83
CA LYS A 145 -13.75 2.12 14.33
C LYS A 145 -13.43 3.38 15.13
N GLY A 146 -13.30 4.51 14.46
CA GLY A 146 -12.90 5.80 15.04
C GLY A 146 -11.43 6.10 14.80
N ASP A 147 -11.05 7.37 14.85
CA ASP A 147 -9.72 7.87 14.45
C ASP A 147 -8.55 7.02 14.98
N ALA A 148 -8.31 7.05 16.30
CA ALA A 148 -7.12 6.40 16.86
C ALA A 148 -7.15 4.86 16.76
N THR A 149 -8.31 4.25 17.01
CA THR A 149 -8.49 2.80 16.98
C THR A 149 -8.42 2.22 15.56
N HIS A 150 -8.91 2.97 14.57
CA HIS A 150 -8.80 2.63 13.16
C HIS A 150 -7.36 2.74 12.68
N TRP A 151 -6.70 3.85 13.04
CA TRP A 151 -5.39 4.15 12.50
C TRP A 151 -4.25 3.33 13.10
N VAL A 152 -4.17 3.26 14.43
CA VAL A 152 -3.06 2.57 15.13
C VAL A 152 -3.49 1.64 16.25
N GLY A 153 -4.75 1.71 16.68
CA GLY A 153 -5.21 0.90 17.81
C GLY A 153 -5.14 -0.59 17.51
N PRO A 154 -5.16 -1.45 18.55
CA PRO A 154 -4.95 -2.88 18.39
C PRO A 154 -5.95 -3.51 17.42
N TYR A 155 -5.56 -4.63 16.82
CA TYR A 155 -6.51 -5.43 16.06
C TYR A 155 -7.64 -5.94 16.95
N LEU A 156 -8.83 -6.09 16.38
CA LEU A 156 -10.01 -6.66 17.04
C LEU A 156 -9.89 -8.19 17.11
N LYS A 157 -8.97 -8.70 17.94
CA LYS A 157 -8.62 -10.14 18.01
C LYS A 157 -9.79 -11.03 18.44
N ASP A 158 -10.69 -10.50 19.27
CA ASP A 158 -11.87 -11.22 19.77
C ASP A 158 -13.05 -11.24 18.78
N LYS A 159 -12.94 -10.50 17.67
CA LYS A 159 -13.99 -10.47 16.65
C LYS A 159 -14.01 -11.82 15.90
N PRO A 160 -15.20 -12.45 15.72
CA PRO A 160 -15.31 -13.70 14.98
C PRO A 160 -14.63 -13.66 13.60
N GLY A 161 -13.90 -14.73 13.29
CA GLY A 161 -13.14 -14.89 12.06
C GLY A 161 -11.73 -14.28 12.08
N TYR A 162 -11.28 -13.61 13.15
CA TYR A 162 -9.92 -13.02 13.19
C TYR A 162 -8.82 -14.03 12.84
N ALA A 163 -8.85 -15.21 13.46
CA ALA A 163 -7.86 -16.26 13.21
C ALA A 163 -7.96 -16.84 11.79
N GLU A 164 -9.16 -17.04 11.27
CA GLU A 164 -9.36 -17.65 9.95
C GLU A 164 -9.13 -16.65 8.80
N MET A 165 -9.78 -15.49 8.85
CA MET A 165 -9.77 -14.50 7.78
C MET A 165 -8.46 -13.73 7.79
N PHE A 166 -8.13 -13.08 8.91
CA PHE A 166 -6.98 -12.20 8.94
C PHE A 166 -5.66 -12.96 9.06
N LEU A 167 -5.50 -13.79 10.09
CA LEU A 167 -4.26 -14.58 10.25
C LEU A 167 -4.16 -15.71 9.22
N GLY A 168 -5.29 -16.25 8.76
CA GLY A 168 -5.33 -17.37 7.83
C GLY A 168 -5.25 -17.01 6.36
N TYR A 169 -5.52 -15.77 5.94
CA TYR A 169 -5.34 -15.32 4.55
C TYR A 169 -4.36 -14.16 4.42
N ASP A 170 -4.61 -13.03 5.09
CA ASP A 170 -3.76 -11.85 4.92
C ASP A 170 -2.34 -12.07 5.46
N LEU A 171 -2.22 -12.63 6.66
CA LEU A 171 -0.93 -12.88 7.30
C LEU A 171 -0.53 -14.36 7.32
N ASN A 172 -0.99 -15.16 6.35
CA ASN A 172 -0.61 -16.57 6.25
C ASN A 172 0.42 -16.80 5.12
N PRO A 173 1.72 -16.98 5.43
CA PRO A 173 2.73 -17.18 4.40
C PRO A 173 2.46 -18.40 3.50
N ALA A 174 1.84 -19.46 4.02
CA ALA A 174 1.53 -20.68 3.25
C ALA A 174 0.43 -20.47 2.17
N ARG A 175 -0.34 -19.37 2.26
CA ARG A 175 -1.41 -19.01 1.31
C ARG A 175 -1.09 -17.76 0.49
N ARG A 176 0.14 -17.26 0.58
CA ARG A 176 0.54 -15.99 -0.03
C ARG A 176 1.65 -16.24 -1.05
N VAL A 177 1.55 -15.55 -2.18
CA VAL A 177 2.54 -15.57 -3.27
C VAL A 177 2.71 -14.13 -3.77
N PRO A 178 3.94 -13.65 -4.03
CA PRO A 178 4.19 -12.27 -4.44
C PRO A 178 3.91 -12.05 -5.94
N LEU A 179 2.70 -12.39 -6.40
CA LEU A 179 2.34 -12.33 -7.83
C LEU A 179 2.55 -10.95 -8.46
N PHE A 180 2.28 -9.88 -7.70
CA PHE A 180 2.52 -8.52 -8.20
C PHE A 180 4.02 -8.24 -8.37
N GLN A 181 4.85 -8.67 -7.42
CA GLN A 181 6.30 -8.41 -7.46
C GLN A 181 7.01 -9.29 -8.49
N LEU A 182 6.53 -10.50 -8.73
CA LEU A 182 7.02 -11.33 -9.84
C LEU A 182 6.89 -10.64 -11.21
N VAL A 183 6.04 -9.61 -11.34
CA VAL A 183 5.85 -8.85 -12.59
C VAL A 183 6.43 -7.44 -12.51
N TYR A 184 6.35 -6.77 -11.35
CA TYR A 184 6.57 -5.32 -11.25
C TYR A 184 7.55 -4.90 -10.14
N HIS A 185 8.33 -5.83 -9.56
CA HIS A 185 9.24 -5.51 -8.46
C HIS A 185 10.26 -4.41 -8.80
N ASP A 186 10.78 -4.42 -10.04
CA ASP A 186 11.71 -3.43 -10.58
C ASP A 186 11.04 -2.19 -11.17
N SER A 187 9.70 -2.13 -11.13
CA SER A 187 8.91 -1.08 -11.79
C SER A 187 8.33 -0.09 -10.79
N VAL A 188 7.83 -0.56 -9.64
CA VAL A 188 7.14 0.27 -8.66
C VAL A 188 7.38 -0.20 -7.24
N TYR A 189 7.71 0.76 -6.38
CA TYR A 189 7.95 0.51 -4.97
C TYR A 189 6.64 0.19 -4.26
N CYS A 190 6.59 -0.92 -3.51
CA CYS A 190 5.36 -1.38 -2.89
C CYS A 190 5.51 -1.52 -1.39
N THR A 191 4.42 -1.22 -0.68
CA THR A 191 4.33 -1.39 0.77
C THR A 191 3.04 -2.08 1.19
N ARG A 192 2.97 -2.45 2.48
CA ARG A 192 1.72 -2.77 3.16
C ARG A 192 0.86 -1.54 3.40
N ARG A 193 -0.40 -1.78 3.76
CA ARG A 193 -1.33 -0.71 4.07
C ARG A 193 -0.92 -0.02 5.36
N TRP A 194 -1.12 1.28 5.46
CA TRP A 194 -0.81 2.07 6.66
C TRP A 194 -1.48 1.57 7.95
N ASN A 195 -2.65 0.89 7.85
CA ASN A 195 -3.30 0.23 8.99
C ASN A 195 -2.57 -1.02 9.50
N GLN A 196 -1.50 -1.46 8.85
CA GLN A 196 -0.74 -2.65 9.19
C GLN A 196 0.70 -2.32 9.57
N ASP A 197 0.89 -1.16 10.21
CA ASP A 197 2.10 -0.87 10.95
C ASP A 197 2.45 -2.05 11.90
N PRO A 198 3.70 -2.53 11.92
CA PRO A 198 4.07 -3.71 12.70
C PRO A 198 3.94 -3.50 14.21
N GLY A 199 4.00 -2.25 14.70
CA GLY A 199 3.79 -1.89 16.09
C GLY A 199 2.35 -2.04 16.56
N ARG A 200 1.39 -2.27 15.66
CA ARG A 200 -0.02 -2.54 16.00
C ARG A 200 -0.21 -3.84 16.76
N ASP A 201 0.63 -4.84 16.50
CA ASP A 201 0.62 -6.13 17.20
C ASP A 201 2.01 -6.75 17.25
N ALA A 202 2.65 -6.64 18.41
CA ALA A 202 4.02 -7.13 18.60
C ALA A 202 4.18 -8.63 18.30
N SER A 203 3.13 -9.46 18.48
CA SER A 203 3.23 -10.89 18.16
C SER A 203 3.29 -11.19 16.66
N LEU A 204 3.01 -10.21 15.81
CA LEU A 204 3.03 -10.35 14.35
C LEU A 204 4.21 -9.62 13.70
N TRP A 205 5.05 -8.95 14.50
CA TRP A 205 6.11 -8.07 14.00
C TRP A 205 7.12 -8.81 13.11
N ASP A 206 7.67 -9.92 13.61
CA ASP A 206 8.63 -10.72 12.82
C ASP A 206 7.98 -11.23 11.53
N ARG A 207 6.68 -11.56 11.57
CA ARG A 207 5.96 -11.99 10.38
C ARG A 207 5.84 -10.87 9.34
N HIS A 208 5.61 -9.62 9.77
CA HIS A 208 5.62 -8.47 8.87
C HIS A 208 6.99 -8.31 8.20
N ASP A 209 8.06 -8.31 8.99
CA ASP A 209 9.43 -8.11 8.50
C ASP A 209 9.84 -9.21 7.52
N LEU A 210 9.60 -10.47 7.87
CA LEU A 210 9.94 -11.64 7.05
C LEU A 210 9.16 -11.68 5.74
N MET A 211 7.89 -11.28 5.74
CA MET A 211 7.12 -11.16 4.50
C MET A 211 7.67 -10.05 3.60
N ASN A 212 8.04 -8.89 4.17
CA ASN A 212 8.64 -7.80 3.39
C ASN A 212 10.01 -8.23 2.81
N ILE A 213 10.84 -8.88 3.62
CA ILE A 213 12.13 -9.44 3.18
C ILE A 213 11.93 -10.43 2.02
N LEU A 214 11.01 -11.37 2.18
CA LEU A 214 10.75 -12.39 1.17
C LEU A 214 10.22 -11.80 -0.14
N TYR A 215 9.37 -10.79 -0.06
CA TYR A 215 8.74 -10.18 -1.24
C TYR A 215 9.52 -9.01 -1.80
N GLY A 216 10.67 -8.69 -1.21
CA GLY A 216 11.51 -7.57 -1.61
C GLY A 216 10.81 -6.21 -1.45
N THR A 217 9.82 -6.11 -0.57
CA THR A 217 9.09 -4.87 -0.31
C THR A 217 9.59 -4.20 0.96
N THR A 218 9.04 -3.04 1.29
CA THR A 218 9.56 -2.21 2.38
C THR A 218 8.53 -1.98 3.48
N PRO A 219 9.00 -1.69 4.71
CA PRO A 219 8.10 -1.51 5.82
C PRO A 219 7.35 -0.19 5.68
N LEU A 220 6.08 -0.18 6.08
CA LEU A 220 5.34 1.06 6.29
C LEU A 220 5.20 1.29 7.80
N PHE A 221 5.79 2.38 8.28
CA PHE A 221 5.59 2.86 9.64
C PHE A 221 4.62 4.03 9.63
N PHE A 222 3.49 3.90 10.30
CA PHE A 222 2.43 4.90 10.26
C PHE A 222 2.58 5.93 11.38
N MET A 223 2.82 7.18 11.01
CA MET A 223 2.97 8.30 11.95
C MET A 223 1.77 9.24 11.81
N HIS A 224 1.10 9.57 12.93
CA HIS A 224 -0.04 10.49 12.93
C HIS A 224 -0.05 11.40 14.17
N PRO A 225 -0.25 12.72 14.07
CA PRO A 225 -0.14 13.61 15.22
C PRO A 225 -1.21 13.38 16.31
N LYS A 226 -2.40 12.87 15.94
CA LYS A 226 -3.49 12.59 16.91
C LYS A 226 -3.54 11.16 17.42
N ALA A 227 -2.90 10.23 16.74
CA ALA A 227 -2.96 8.81 17.06
C ALA A 227 -1.68 8.12 16.59
N GLY A 228 -0.54 8.75 16.80
CA GLY A 228 0.69 8.32 16.16
C GLY A 228 1.06 6.92 16.61
N ASN A 229 1.87 6.25 15.79
CA ASN A 229 2.77 5.27 16.35
C ASN A 229 3.56 5.88 17.52
N VAL A 230 4.16 5.02 18.32
CA VAL A 230 4.82 5.46 19.56
C VAL A 230 6.06 6.32 19.33
N ILE A 231 6.49 6.56 18.09
CA ILE A 231 7.66 7.36 17.74
C ILE A 231 7.45 8.82 18.17
N GLY A 232 8.39 9.34 18.97
CA GLY A 232 8.29 10.70 19.53
C GLY A 232 7.41 10.80 20.78
N THR A 233 6.88 9.68 21.28
CA THR A 233 6.16 9.59 22.57
C THR A 233 7.03 8.91 23.63
N PRO A 234 6.71 9.00 24.95
CA PRO A 234 7.42 8.24 25.98
C PRO A 234 7.39 6.71 25.77
N ALA A 235 6.43 6.18 25.00
CA ALA A 235 6.36 4.76 24.68
C ALA A 235 7.38 4.32 23.62
N TRP A 236 8.00 5.27 22.89
CA TRP A 236 9.02 5.00 21.87
C TRP A 236 10.14 4.12 22.39
N GLU A 237 10.74 4.49 23.52
CA GLU A 237 11.92 3.82 24.06
C GLU A 237 11.67 2.33 24.35
N LYS A 238 10.41 1.91 24.54
CA LYS A 238 10.06 0.49 24.76
C LYS A 238 10.10 -0.35 23.49
N VAL A 239 9.97 0.25 22.31
CA VAL A 239 9.90 -0.48 21.02
C VAL A 239 10.89 0.03 19.98
N LYS A 240 11.70 1.03 20.33
CA LYS A 240 12.72 1.64 19.47
C LYS A 240 13.59 0.61 18.78
N ASP A 241 14.10 -0.37 19.55
CA ASP A 241 14.97 -1.41 19.02
C ASP A 241 14.26 -2.29 17.98
N ARG A 242 12.95 -2.51 18.12
CA ARG A 242 12.15 -3.26 17.15
C ARG A 242 11.99 -2.52 15.83
N TYR A 243 11.69 -1.21 15.87
CA TYR A 243 11.64 -0.40 14.65
C TYR A 243 13.01 -0.28 13.98
N LEU A 244 14.08 -0.10 14.77
CA LEU A 244 15.45 -0.06 14.23
C LEU A 244 15.87 -1.40 13.64
N GLN A 245 15.44 -2.52 14.20
CA GLN A 245 15.64 -3.84 13.62
C GLN A 245 14.94 -3.97 12.27
N THR A 246 13.67 -3.59 12.17
CA THR A 246 12.94 -3.58 10.89
C THR A 246 13.62 -2.69 9.87
N TYR A 247 14.01 -1.47 10.23
CA TYR A 247 14.73 -0.57 9.34
C TYR A 247 16.02 -1.21 8.81
N ARG A 248 16.88 -1.73 9.70
CA ARG A 248 18.16 -2.33 9.30
C ARG A 248 17.96 -3.56 8.41
N ASN A 249 17.07 -4.46 8.80
CA ASN A 249 16.92 -5.75 8.14
C ASN A 249 16.14 -5.63 6.83
N VAL A 250 14.98 -4.97 6.86
CA VAL A 250 14.09 -4.88 5.70
C VAL A 250 14.62 -3.84 4.71
N CYS A 251 14.93 -2.61 5.17
CA CYS A 251 15.43 -1.58 4.25
C CYS A 251 16.84 -1.91 3.76
N GLY A 252 17.72 -2.44 4.61
CA GLY A 252 19.07 -2.85 4.18
C GLY A 252 19.06 -3.99 3.15
N TRP A 253 18.11 -4.93 3.25
CA TRP A 253 17.87 -5.90 2.19
C TRP A 253 17.35 -5.22 0.93
N HIS A 254 16.30 -4.39 1.05
CA HIS A 254 15.67 -3.73 -0.08
C HIS A 254 16.62 -2.79 -0.85
N GLU A 255 17.55 -2.10 -0.19
CA GLU A 255 18.58 -1.28 -0.85
C GLU A 255 19.41 -2.08 -1.87
N MET A 256 19.58 -3.39 -1.67
CA MET A 256 20.36 -4.24 -2.58
C MET A 256 19.53 -4.80 -3.74
N ILE A 257 18.21 -4.83 -3.65
CA ILE A 257 17.33 -5.54 -4.60
C ILE A 257 16.20 -4.68 -5.17
N GLY A 258 15.94 -3.49 -4.64
CA GLY A 258 14.72 -2.73 -4.89
C GLY A 258 14.51 -2.27 -6.34
N PHE A 259 15.54 -2.31 -7.18
CA PHE A 259 15.48 -2.03 -8.61
C PHE A 259 15.69 -3.28 -9.49
N GLU A 260 15.76 -4.45 -8.87
CA GLU A 260 16.04 -5.70 -9.55
C GLU A 260 14.77 -6.47 -9.86
N THR A 261 14.68 -7.08 -11.03
CA THR A 261 13.55 -7.95 -11.35
C THR A 261 13.49 -9.12 -10.36
N MET A 262 12.31 -9.43 -9.83
CA MET A 262 12.08 -10.68 -9.09
C MET A 262 11.93 -11.83 -10.09
N VAL A 263 12.96 -12.66 -10.23
CA VAL A 263 13.05 -13.66 -11.31
C VAL A 263 12.50 -15.04 -10.95
N ASP A 264 12.39 -15.37 -9.65
CA ASP A 264 11.85 -16.64 -9.19
C ASP A 264 11.29 -16.50 -7.77
N HIS A 265 10.23 -17.25 -7.48
CA HIS A 265 9.70 -17.43 -6.13
C HIS A 265 9.15 -18.86 -5.97
N ARG A 266 9.55 -19.55 -4.90
CA ARG A 266 9.12 -20.94 -4.68
C ARG A 266 9.03 -21.33 -3.21
N PHE A 267 8.15 -22.29 -2.93
CA PHE A 267 8.09 -23.04 -1.68
C PHE A 267 9.20 -24.11 -1.67
N LEU A 268 9.88 -24.26 -0.54
CA LEU A 268 10.97 -25.24 -0.36
C LEU A 268 10.56 -26.43 0.52
N ASP A 269 9.41 -26.36 1.19
CA ASP A 269 8.85 -27.41 2.02
C ASP A 269 7.38 -27.72 1.65
N GLY A 270 6.87 -28.85 2.14
CA GLY A 270 5.50 -29.30 1.87
C GLY A 270 4.43 -28.42 2.53
N ASP A 271 4.76 -27.84 3.69
CA ASP A 271 3.87 -26.97 4.46
C ASP A 271 3.83 -25.53 3.93
N ARG A 272 4.69 -25.20 2.96
CA ARG A 272 4.81 -23.87 2.32
C ARG A 272 5.25 -22.77 3.28
N LEU A 273 5.88 -23.15 4.39
CA LEU A 273 6.37 -22.23 5.43
C LEU A 273 7.83 -21.85 5.20
N VAL A 274 8.54 -22.54 4.31
CA VAL A 274 9.87 -22.14 3.86
C VAL A 274 9.80 -21.74 2.40
N GLN A 275 10.25 -20.52 2.11
CA GLN A 275 10.12 -19.91 0.79
C GLN A 275 11.43 -19.27 0.36
N GLU A 276 11.75 -19.34 -0.94
CA GLU A 276 12.86 -18.61 -1.56
C GLU A 276 12.34 -17.62 -2.60
N THR A 277 12.96 -16.45 -2.64
CA THR A 277 12.82 -15.49 -3.74
C THR A 277 14.21 -15.15 -4.31
N ARG A 278 14.31 -15.01 -5.64
CA ARG A 278 15.55 -14.64 -6.36
C ARG A 278 15.35 -13.37 -7.17
N PHE A 279 16.45 -12.61 -7.32
CA PHE A 279 16.47 -11.32 -8.01
C PHE A 279 17.48 -11.30 -9.16
N GLY A 280 17.31 -10.35 -10.10
CA GLY A 280 18.08 -10.23 -11.33
C GLY A 280 19.59 -10.09 -11.15
N ASN A 281 20.03 -9.45 -10.06
CA ASN A 281 21.45 -9.31 -9.71
C ASN A 281 22.09 -10.57 -9.07
N GLY A 282 21.39 -11.71 -9.08
CA GLY A 282 21.87 -12.98 -8.51
C GLY A 282 21.75 -13.09 -6.99
N LEU A 283 21.20 -12.08 -6.31
CA LEU A 283 20.85 -12.19 -4.90
C LEU A 283 19.57 -13.01 -4.71
N SER A 284 19.50 -13.70 -3.57
CA SER A 284 18.30 -14.43 -3.15
C SER A 284 18.12 -14.38 -1.65
N VAL A 285 16.91 -14.70 -1.20
CA VAL A 285 16.63 -14.86 0.22
C VAL A 285 15.76 -16.10 0.45
N VAL A 286 16.13 -16.90 1.45
CA VAL A 286 15.29 -17.97 2.00
C VAL A 286 14.71 -17.49 3.32
N VAL A 287 13.42 -17.66 3.53
CA VAL A 287 12.71 -17.30 4.77
C VAL A 287 12.03 -18.52 5.34
N ASN A 288 12.14 -18.72 6.66
CA ASN A 288 11.47 -19.79 7.40
C ASN A 288 10.42 -19.20 8.35
N PHE A 289 9.15 -19.38 8.02
CA PHE A 289 8.00 -19.02 8.86
C PHE A 289 7.55 -20.15 9.79
N GLY A 290 8.18 -21.33 9.70
CA GLY A 290 7.88 -22.48 10.52
C GLY A 290 8.39 -22.36 11.96
N SER A 291 8.04 -23.35 12.78
CA SER A 291 8.41 -23.43 14.20
C SER A 291 9.64 -24.28 14.48
N SER A 292 10.34 -24.78 13.45
CA SER A 292 11.53 -25.62 13.59
C SER A 292 12.60 -25.21 12.58
N PRO A 293 13.90 -25.39 12.92
CA PRO A 293 14.98 -25.09 11.99
C PRO A 293 14.80 -25.90 10.70
N TRP A 294 14.98 -25.25 9.56
CA TRP A 294 14.89 -25.91 8.26
C TRP A 294 16.28 -26.09 7.66
N GLN A 295 16.57 -27.29 7.16
CA GLN A 295 17.84 -27.64 6.54
C GLN A 295 17.70 -27.60 5.02
N ASP A 296 18.48 -26.73 4.38
CA ASP A 296 18.53 -26.63 2.93
C ASP A 296 19.46 -27.71 2.35
N PRO A 297 19.08 -28.41 1.26
CA PRO A 297 19.96 -29.34 0.55
C PRO A 297 21.31 -28.74 0.09
N ARG A 298 21.40 -27.41 -0.01
CA ARG A 298 22.63 -26.66 -0.34
C ARG A 298 23.57 -26.50 0.87
N GLY A 299 23.28 -27.12 2.02
CA GLY A 299 24.21 -27.23 3.15
C GLY A 299 24.15 -26.10 4.17
N PHE A 300 23.01 -25.43 4.33
CA PHE A 300 22.81 -24.41 5.36
C PHE A 300 21.45 -24.57 6.06
N SER A 301 21.32 -24.02 7.26
CA SER A 301 20.05 -23.98 7.99
C SER A 301 19.45 -22.58 8.04
N VAL A 302 18.12 -22.52 8.18
CA VAL A 302 17.38 -21.29 8.50
C VAL A 302 16.55 -21.56 9.76
N GLU A 303 16.86 -20.84 10.83
CA GLU A 303 16.14 -20.92 12.11
C GLU A 303 14.67 -20.49 11.98
N PRO A 304 13.79 -20.93 12.90
CA PRO A 304 12.41 -20.44 12.98
C PRO A 304 12.36 -18.92 13.03
N ALA A 305 11.40 -18.32 12.31
CA ALA A 305 11.30 -16.87 12.16
C ALA A 305 12.61 -16.20 11.68
N GLY A 306 13.41 -16.93 10.91
CA GLY A 306 14.70 -16.50 10.38
C GLY A 306 14.69 -16.35 8.87
N TYR A 307 15.77 -15.76 8.37
CA TYR A 307 16.04 -15.66 6.93
C TYR A 307 17.53 -15.80 6.64
N ARG A 308 17.86 -16.17 5.39
CA ARG A 308 19.22 -16.31 4.89
C ARG A 308 19.32 -15.67 3.51
N ILE A 309 20.06 -14.57 3.42
CA ILE A 309 20.46 -13.97 2.15
C ILE A 309 21.59 -14.80 1.53
N ARG A 310 21.55 -14.96 0.21
CA ARG A 310 22.55 -15.68 -0.57
C ARG A 310 22.87 -14.92 -1.85
N LYS A 311 24.03 -15.22 -2.41
CA LYS A 311 24.44 -14.83 -3.75
C LYS A 311 24.63 -16.11 -4.56
N HIS A 312 23.98 -16.16 -5.72
CA HIS A 312 24.12 -17.23 -6.69
C HIS A 312 25.29 -16.98 -7.64
#